data_AF-A0A957FCX1-F1
#
_entry.id   AF-A0A957FCX1-F1
#
_cell.length_a   1.000
_cell.length_b   1.000
_cell.length_c   1.000
_cell.angle_alpha   90.00
_cell.angle_beta   90.00
_cell.angle_gamma   90.00
#
_symmetry.space_group_name_H-M   'P 1'
#
loop_
_entity.id
_entity.type
_entity.pdbx_description
1 polymer ?
#
loop_
_entity_poly.entity_id
_entity_poly.type
_entity_poly.pdbx_seq_one_letter_code
_entity_poly.pdbx_strand_id
1 'polypeptide(L)'
;MAWILALDFGGTKLSAALLAAAQLDAAAPAWEGLRRVPSPPGADRARDLATMIGLGQALLAGRRAAAVGVSFGGPVDFERGVVRLSHHVPGWEETPLQALLAAEFGAPVRVDNDANVAALGEWRFGAGRGVADLLYVTVSTGVGGG
;
A
#
# COMPACT_ATOMS: atom_id res chain seq x y z
N MET A 1 8.25 16.16 -13.38
CA MET A 1 7.40 14.95 -13.51
C MET A 1 7.01 14.51 -12.10
N ALA A 2 5.72 14.30 -11.85
CA ALA A 2 5.21 13.88 -10.54
C ALA A 2 5.17 12.35 -10.46
N TRP A 3 5.51 11.79 -9.30
CA TRP A 3 5.60 10.34 -9.07
C TRP A 3 4.62 9.89 -8.01
N ILE A 4 3.99 8.74 -8.19
CA ILE A 4 3.13 8.10 -7.20
C ILE A 4 3.85 6.86 -6.70
N LEU A 5 3.99 6.75 -5.39
CA LEU A 5 4.56 5.58 -4.73
C LEU A 5 3.43 4.73 -4.15
N ALA A 6 3.39 3.46 -4.49
CA ALA A 6 2.47 2.49 -3.90
C ALA A 6 3.25 1.54 -3.00
N LEU A 7 2.78 1.35 -1.77
CA LEU A 7 3.39 0.48 -0.76
C LEU A 7 2.36 -0.56 -0.32
N ASP A 8 2.76 -1.82 -0.26
CA ASP A 8 1.89 -2.94 0.10
C ASP A 8 2.52 -3.76 1.22
N PHE A 9 1.97 -3.59 2.43
CA PHE A 9 2.35 -4.34 3.63
C PHE A 9 1.55 -5.65 3.70
N GLY A 10 1.99 -6.64 2.92
CA GLY A 10 1.40 -7.98 2.93
C GLY A 10 1.95 -8.86 4.06
N GLY A 11 1.19 -9.90 4.41
CA GLY A 11 1.60 -10.85 5.47
C GLY A 11 2.81 -11.72 5.13
N THR A 12 3.09 -11.96 3.84
CA THR A 12 4.20 -12.83 3.39
C THR A 12 5.24 -12.10 2.55
N LYS A 13 4.92 -10.92 2.02
CA LYS A 13 5.79 -10.10 1.20
C LYS A 13 5.50 -8.63 1.44
N LEU A 14 6.54 -7.82 1.34
CA LEU A 14 6.46 -6.37 1.25
C LEU A 14 6.73 -5.97 -0.19
N SER A 15 5.85 -5.15 -0.78
CA SER A 15 6.00 -4.67 -2.16
C SER A 15 5.96 -3.15 -2.22
N ALA A 16 6.78 -2.58 -3.10
CA ALA A 16 6.70 -1.17 -3.46
C ALA A 16 6.69 -1.02 -4.99
N ALA A 17 5.92 -0.06 -5.50
CA ALA A 17 5.86 0.24 -6.92
C ALA A 17 5.85 1.75 -7.16
N LEU A 18 6.39 2.18 -8.30
CA LEU A 18 6.48 3.58 -8.69
C LEU A 18 5.78 3.77 -10.04
N LEU A 19 4.97 4.83 -10.13
CA LEU A 19 4.22 5.20 -11.33
C LEU A 19 4.43 6.70 -11.61
N ALA A 20 4.53 7.09 -12.87
CA ALA A 20 4.43 8.50 -13.24
C ALA A 20 2.97 8.96 -13.11
N ALA A 21 2.71 10.07 -12.41
CA ALA A 21 1.34 10.52 -12.13
C ALA A 21 0.49 10.73 -13.40
N ALA A 22 1.13 11.12 -14.52
CA ALA A 22 0.48 11.27 -15.81
C ALA A 22 -0.07 9.94 -16.40
N GLN A 23 0.36 8.79 -15.87
CA GLN A 23 -0.12 7.48 -16.29
C GLN A 23 -1.30 6.97 -15.46
N LEU A 24 -1.73 7.65 -14.39
CA LEU A 24 -2.86 7.20 -13.56
C LEU A 24 -4.16 7.00 -14.37
N ASP A 25 -4.40 7.87 -15.35
CA ASP A 25 -5.60 7.82 -16.21
C ASP A 25 -5.32 7.20 -17.59
N ALA A 26 -4.12 6.65 -17.80
CA ALA A 26 -3.81 5.97 -19.04
C ALA A 26 -4.68 4.70 -19.19
N ALA A 27 -5.03 4.35 -20.43
CA ALA A 27 -5.78 3.12 -20.70
C ALA A 27 -5.05 1.85 -20.21
N ALA A 28 -3.71 1.91 -20.20
CA ALA A 28 -2.82 0.88 -19.70
C ALA A 28 -1.68 1.54 -18.89
N PRO A 29 -1.87 1.82 -17.58
CA PRO A 29 -0.81 2.33 -16.73
C PRO A 29 0.34 1.31 -16.64
N ALA A 30 1.58 1.79 -16.62
CA ALA A 30 2.77 0.94 -16.54
C ALA A 30 3.62 1.34 -15.33
N TRP A 31 4.10 0.35 -14.58
CA TRP A 31 5.02 0.62 -13.48
C TRP A 31 6.38 1.04 -14.03
N GLU A 32 6.89 2.14 -13.48
CA GLU A 32 8.24 2.66 -13.73
C GLU A 32 9.27 1.89 -12.91
N GLY A 33 8.82 1.30 -11.80
CA GLY A 33 9.60 0.34 -11.04
C GLY A 33 8.72 -0.45 -10.09
N LEU A 34 9.16 -1.67 -9.80
CA LEU A 34 8.51 -2.59 -8.88
C LEU A 34 9.59 -3.35 -8.12
N ARG A 35 9.48 -3.38 -6.79
CA ARG A 35 10.35 -4.19 -5.92
C ARG A 35 9.50 -4.96 -4.93
N ARG A 36 9.92 -6.20 -4.66
CA ARG A 36 9.26 -7.08 -3.70
C ARG A 36 10.32 -7.83 -2.91
N VAL A 37 10.08 -8.00 -1.62
CA VAL A 37 10.90 -8.84 -0.75
C VAL A 37 9.98 -9.70 0.11
N PRO A 38 10.39 -10.93 0.46
CA PRO A 38 9.68 -11.71 1.49
C PRO A 38 9.61 -10.92 2.80
N SER A 39 8.50 -11.04 3.52
CA SER A 39 8.41 -10.49 4.88
C SER A 39 9.47 -11.18 5.74
N PRO A 40 10.31 -10.44 6.49
CA PRO A 40 11.41 -11.06 7.23
C PRO A 40 10.89 -12.04 8.30
N PRO A 41 11.51 -13.22 8.48
CA PRO A 41 11.13 -14.13 9.56
C PRO A 41 11.26 -13.45 10.92
N GLY A 42 10.22 -13.55 11.76
CA GLY A 42 10.18 -12.92 13.07
C GLY A 42 10.28 -11.39 13.02
N ALA A 43 9.83 -10.77 11.92
CA ALA A 43 9.72 -9.32 11.85
C ALA A 43 8.77 -8.78 12.93
N ASP A 44 9.02 -7.54 13.32
CA ASP A 44 8.10 -6.69 14.04
C ASP A 44 7.76 -5.47 13.17
N ARG A 45 6.87 -4.61 13.66
CA ARG A 45 6.55 -3.34 13.00
C ARG A 45 7.79 -2.53 12.60
N ALA A 46 8.80 -2.43 13.46
CA ALA A 46 9.97 -1.59 13.20
C ALA A 46 10.76 -2.11 11.99
N ARG A 47 10.95 -3.44 11.91
CA ARG A 47 11.63 -4.09 10.80
C ARG A 47 10.83 -3.98 9.50
N ASP A 48 9.53 -4.18 9.54
CA ASP A 48 8.67 -4.02 8.36
C ASP A 48 8.68 -2.59 7.83
N LEU A 49 8.55 -1.61 8.74
CA LEU A 49 8.57 -0.20 8.38
C LEU A 49 9.92 0.18 7.76
N ALA A 50 11.03 -0.17 8.39
CA ALA A 50 12.36 0.08 7.84
C ALA A 50 12.56 -0.56 6.46
N THR A 51 12.09 -1.81 6.29
CA THR A 51 12.16 -2.53 5.01
C THR A 51 11.35 -1.80 3.94
N MET A 52 10.11 -1.41 4.24
CA MET A 52 9.25 -0.73 3.29
C MET A 52 9.79 0.65 2.89
N ILE A 53 10.29 1.41 3.85
CA ILE A 53 10.93 2.71 3.60
C ILE A 53 12.12 2.54 2.66
N GLY A 54 12.98 1.54 2.91
CA GLY A 54 14.11 1.23 2.03
C GLY A 54 13.68 0.88 0.59
N LEU A 55 12.62 0.09 0.41
CA LEU A 55 12.08 -0.22 -0.92
C LEU A 55 11.57 1.04 -1.63
N GLY A 56 10.83 1.89 -0.92
CA GLY A 56 10.28 3.12 -1.46
C GLY A 56 11.37 4.12 -1.85
N GLN A 57 12.35 4.35 -0.99
CA GLN A 57 13.50 5.21 -1.27
C GLN A 57 14.34 4.69 -2.45
N ALA A 58 14.57 3.38 -2.52
CA ALA A 58 15.32 2.76 -3.62
C ALA A 58 14.61 2.91 -4.97
N LEU A 59 13.27 2.87 -5.00
CA LEU A 59 12.49 3.14 -6.21
C LEU A 59 12.50 4.62 -6.57
N LEU A 60 12.37 5.50 -5.58
CA LEU A 60 12.43 6.94 -5.79
C LEU A 60 13.80 7.39 -6.31
N ALA A 61 14.89 6.76 -5.89
CA ALA A 61 16.24 7.05 -6.37
C ALA A 61 16.58 8.56 -6.32
N GLY A 62 16.25 9.21 -5.19
CA GLY A 62 16.45 10.65 -4.98
C GLY A 62 15.33 11.55 -5.55
N ARG A 63 14.34 10.99 -6.26
CA ARG A 63 13.14 11.71 -6.70
C ARG A 63 12.16 11.87 -5.52
N ARG A 64 11.22 12.82 -5.65
CA ARG A 64 10.15 13.03 -4.66
C ARG A 64 8.84 12.43 -5.15
N ALA A 65 8.13 11.74 -4.26
CA ALA A 65 6.75 11.34 -4.48
C ALA A 65 5.84 12.58 -4.38
N ALA A 66 4.86 12.67 -5.26
CA ALA A 66 3.76 13.62 -5.17
C ALA A 66 2.65 13.10 -4.25
N ALA A 67 2.49 11.78 -4.15
CA ALA A 67 1.62 11.11 -3.19
C ALA A 67 2.08 9.67 -2.95
N VAL A 68 1.64 9.09 -1.82
CA VAL A 68 1.87 7.69 -1.46
C VAL A 68 0.54 7.01 -1.15
N GLY A 69 0.26 5.88 -1.80
CA GLY A 69 -0.84 4.99 -1.48
C GLY A 69 -0.35 3.76 -0.74
N VAL A 70 -1.05 3.32 0.30
CA VAL A 70 -0.64 2.20 1.15
C VAL A 70 -1.77 1.19 1.31
N SER A 71 -1.46 -0.06 0.98
CA SER A 71 -2.25 -1.25 1.31
C SER A 71 -1.66 -1.90 2.57
N PHE A 72 -2.51 -2.25 3.53
CA PHE A 72 -2.10 -2.92 4.76
C PHE A 72 -2.93 -4.19 5.04
N GLY A 73 -2.23 -5.31 5.25
CA GLY A 73 -2.82 -6.59 5.64
C GLY A 73 -3.30 -6.60 7.10
N GLY A 74 -4.45 -6.00 7.35
CA GLY A 74 -5.08 -5.90 8.66
C GLY A 74 -6.09 -4.76 8.76
N PRO A 75 -6.80 -4.63 9.89
CA PRO A 75 -7.77 -3.57 10.10
C PRO A 75 -7.09 -2.19 10.17
N VAL A 76 -7.62 -1.23 9.41
CA VAL A 76 -7.15 0.16 9.36
C VAL A 76 -8.32 1.08 9.71
N ASP A 77 -8.07 2.05 10.58
CA ASP A 77 -8.91 3.24 10.70
C ASP A 77 -8.54 4.21 9.58
N PHE A 78 -9.32 4.17 8.52
CA PHE A 78 -9.09 4.98 7.32
C PHE A 78 -9.11 6.49 7.63
N GLU A 79 -10.07 6.95 8.43
CA GLU A 79 -10.24 8.36 8.78
C GLU A 79 -9.03 8.92 9.52
N ARG A 80 -8.46 8.13 10.44
CA ARG A 80 -7.28 8.53 11.23
C ARG A 80 -5.96 8.15 10.57
N GLY A 81 -5.96 7.29 9.54
CA GLY A 81 -4.75 6.73 8.94
C GLY A 81 -3.96 5.85 9.91
N VAL A 82 -4.66 5.14 10.79
CA VAL A 82 -4.08 4.34 11.89
C VAL A 82 -4.31 2.85 11.62
N VAL A 83 -3.24 2.07 11.63
CA VAL A 83 -3.33 0.60 11.68
C VAL A 83 -3.80 0.21 13.07
N ARG A 84 -4.87 -0.56 13.16
CA ARG A 84 -5.43 -1.00 14.45
C ARG A 84 -4.61 -2.14 15.05
N LEU A 85 -4.23 -3.11 14.22
CA LEU A 85 -3.33 -4.22 14.56
C LEU A 85 -2.91 -4.95 13.26
N SER A 86 -1.97 -5.87 13.38
CA SER A 86 -1.71 -6.91 12.38
C SER A 86 -1.91 -8.29 13.00
N HIS A 87 -2.50 -9.22 12.25
CA HIS A 87 -2.65 -10.61 12.67
C HIS A 87 -1.42 -11.47 12.39
N HIS A 88 -0.45 -10.95 11.62
CA HIS A 88 0.72 -11.72 11.17
C HIS A 88 2.03 -11.20 11.75
N VAL A 89 2.15 -9.89 11.98
CA VAL A 89 3.37 -9.24 12.46
C VAL A 89 3.07 -8.49 13.77
N PRO A 90 3.81 -8.71 14.86
CA PRO A 90 3.57 -8.03 16.13
C PRO A 90 3.98 -6.54 16.12
N GLY A 91 3.38 -5.76 17.02
CA GLY A 91 3.79 -4.39 17.32
C GLY A 91 3.13 -3.31 16.47
N TRP A 92 2.07 -3.66 15.74
CA TRP A 92 1.30 -2.78 14.86
C TRP A 92 0.09 -2.12 15.54
N GLU A 93 -0.14 -2.40 16.82
CA GLU A 93 -1.29 -1.91 17.58
C GLU A 93 -1.33 -0.37 17.60
N GLU A 94 -2.48 0.21 17.24
CA GLU A 94 -2.72 1.66 17.19
C GLU A 94 -1.59 2.48 16.54
N THR A 95 -1.00 1.96 15.46
CA THR A 95 0.14 2.60 14.79
C THR A 95 -0.32 3.69 13.80
N PRO A 96 0.15 4.94 13.94
CA PRO A 96 -0.19 6.04 13.03
C PRO A 96 0.62 5.96 11.72
N LEU A 97 0.42 4.88 10.95
CA LEU A 97 1.21 4.55 9.77
C LEU A 97 1.19 5.67 8.72
N GLN A 98 0.04 6.31 8.50
CA GLN A 98 -0.07 7.43 7.57
C GLN A 98 0.88 8.57 7.94
N ALA A 99 0.91 8.96 9.22
CA ALA A 99 1.74 10.06 9.70
C ALA A 99 3.23 9.72 9.63
N LEU A 100 3.60 8.48 9.99
CA LEU A 100 4.98 7.99 9.92
C LEU A 100 5.52 8.05 8.49
N LEU A 101 4.76 7.55 7.52
CA LEU A 101 5.17 7.54 6.11
C LEU A 101 5.11 8.94 5.48
N ALA A 102 4.18 9.80 5.92
CA ALA A 102 4.12 11.18 5.44
C ALA A 102 5.35 11.98 5.88
N ALA A 103 5.80 11.78 7.12
CA ALA A 103 7.02 12.38 7.63
C ALA A 103 8.26 11.88 6.85
N GLU A 104 8.32 10.57 6.59
CA GLU A 104 9.44 9.94 5.89
C GLU A 104 9.55 10.40 4.42
N PHE A 105 8.47 10.32 3.66
CA PHE A 105 8.50 10.62 2.22
C PHE A 105 8.25 12.09 1.90
N GLY A 106 7.85 12.90 2.89
CA GLY A 106 7.54 14.31 2.71
C GLY A 106 6.43 14.56 1.68
N ALA A 107 5.43 13.68 1.65
CA ALA A 107 4.34 13.66 0.69
C ALA A 107 3.01 13.25 1.35
N PRO A 108 1.84 13.63 0.79
CA PRO A 108 0.55 13.13 1.24
C PRO A 108 0.46 11.60 1.16
N VAL A 109 -0.06 10.98 2.22
CA VAL A 109 -0.23 9.53 2.33
C VAL A 109 -1.69 9.18 2.59
N ARG A 110 -2.16 8.08 2.00
CA ARG A 110 -3.41 7.40 2.38
C ARG A 110 -3.14 5.93 2.64
N VAL A 111 -3.77 5.40 3.68
CA VAL A 111 -3.62 4.02 4.13
C VAL A 111 -5.01 3.41 4.26
N ASP A 112 -5.18 2.21 3.74
CA ASP A 112 -6.41 1.43 3.94
C ASP A 112 -6.07 -0.07 4.01
N ASN A 113 -7.06 -0.86 4.40
CA ASN A 113 -7.00 -2.31 4.39
C ASN A 113 -6.80 -2.85 2.96
N ASP A 114 -6.01 -3.90 2.84
CA ASP A 114 -5.67 -4.57 1.58
C ASP A 114 -6.88 -5.00 0.74
N ALA A 115 -7.97 -5.47 1.33
CA ALA A 115 -9.18 -5.85 0.60
C ALA A 115 -9.90 -4.63 0.00
N ASN A 116 -10.01 -3.52 0.74
CA ASN A 116 -10.54 -2.25 0.23
C ASN A 116 -9.69 -1.71 -0.93
N VAL A 117 -8.36 -1.73 -0.78
CA VAL A 117 -7.43 -1.27 -1.83
C VAL A 117 -7.51 -2.17 -3.07
N ALA A 118 -7.67 -3.48 -2.88
CA ALA A 118 -7.87 -4.42 -3.98
C ALA A 118 -9.21 -4.16 -4.70
N ALA A 119 -10.30 -3.95 -3.96
CA ALA A 119 -11.60 -3.58 -4.51
C ALA A 119 -11.52 -2.29 -5.34
N LEU A 120 -10.86 -1.26 -4.82
CA LEU A 120 -10.61 0.00 -5.54
C LEU A 120 -9.78 -0.21 -6.81
N GLY A 121 -8.77 -1.08 -6.76
CA GLY A 121 -7.97 -1.47 -7.92
C GLY A 121 -8.80 -2.15 -8.99
N GLU A 122 -9.64 -3.11 -8.62
CA GLU A 122 -10.54 -3.81 -9.55
C GLU A 122 -11.61 -2.89 -10.14
N TRP A 123 -12.18 -2.00 -9.33
CA TRP A 123 -13.15 -1.00 -9.77
C TRP A 123 -12.53 -0.01 -10.77
N ARG A 124 -11.31 0.46 -10.50
CA ARG A 124 -10.65 1.49 -11.32
C ARG A 124 -9.97 0.91 -12.57
N PHE A 125 -9.30 -0.23 -12.45
CA PHE A 125 -8.39 -0.76 -13.46
C PHE A 125 -8.72 -2.18 -13.92
N GLY A 126 -9.47 -2.95 -13.13
CA GLY A 126 -9.72 -4.37 -13.37
C GLY A 126 -11.15 -4.70 -13.81
N ALA A 127 -11.67 -5.80 -13.26
CA ALA A 127 -12.93 -6.41 -13.69
C ALA A 127 -14.17 -5.58 -13.33
N GLY A 128 -14.06 -4.68 -12.36
CA GLY A 128 -15.14 -3.79 -11.92
C GLY A 128 -15.24 -2.48 -12.72
N ARG A 129 -14.49 -2.31 -13.81
CA ARG A 129 -14.52 -1.05 -14.57
C ARG A 129 -15.89 -0.78 -15.17
N GLY A 130 -16.42 0.42 -14.88
CA GLY A 130 -17.67 0.93 -15.47
C GLY A 130 -18.92 0.51 -14.71
N VAL A 131 -18.80 -0.24 -13.62
CA VAL A 131 -19.94 -0.52 -12.72
C VAL A 131 -20.04 0.56 -11.65
N ALA A 132 -21.28 0.83 -11.20
CA ALA A 132 -21.53 1.78 -10.11
C ALA A 132 -21.18 1.16 -8.74
N ASP A 133 -21.52 -0.13 -8.56
CA ASP A 133 -21.37 -0.86 -7.31
C ASP A 133 -20.56 -2.15 -7.56
N LEU A 134 -19.54 -2.37 -6.74
CA LEU A 134 -18.69 -3.57 -6.76
C LEU A 134 -18.62 -4.14 -5.35
N LEU A 135 -18.80 -5.45 -5.22
CA LEU A 135 -18.44 -6.20 -4.02
C LEU A 135 -17.21 -7.04 -4.35
N TYR A 136 -16.11 -6.81 -3.65
CA TYR A 136 -14.91 -7.61 -3.74
C TYR A 136 -14.87 -8.60 -2.57
N VAL A 137 -14.61 -9.86 -2.86
CA VAL A 137 -14.38 -10.90 -1.86
C VAL A 137 -13.12 -11.66 -2.22
N THR A 138 -12.15 -11.66 -1.31
CA THR A 138 -10.93 -12.46 -1.46
C THR A 138 -10.96 -13.63 -0.50
N VAL A 139 -10.69 -14.82 -1.02
CA VAL A 139 -10.56 -16.07 -0.24
C VAL A 139 -9.15 -16.59 -0.44
N SER A 140 -8.33 -16.49 0.61
CA SER A 140 -6.92 -16.89 0.60
C SER A 140 -6.56 -17.55 1.94
N THR A 141 -5.51 -17.11 2.62
CA THR A 141 -5.22 -17.53 4.00
C THR A 141 -6.32 -17.10 4.99
N GLY A 142 -7.11 -16.10 4.62
CA GLY A 142 -8.34 -15.67 5.30
C GLY A 142 -9.40 -15.21 4.30
N VAL A 143 -10.48 -14.61 4.80
CA VAL A 143 -11.52 -13.98 3.98
C VAL A 143 -11.48 -12.47 4.21
N GLY A 144 -11.33 -11.71 3.13
CA GLY A 144 -11.39 -10.24 3.14
C GLY A 144 -12.45 -9.74 2.16
N GLY A 145 -12.92 -8.51 2.35
CA GLY A 145 -13.88 -7.89 1.44
C GLY A 145 -13.74 -6.38 1.39
N GLY A 146 -14.23 -5.79 0.29
CA GLY A 146 -14.22 -4.36 0.01
C GLY A 146 -15.30 -3.96 -0.99
#